data_AF-A0A7J3NRD3-F1
#
_entry.id   AF-A0A7J3NRD3-F1
#
_cell.length_a   1.000
_cell.length_b   1.000
_cell.length_c   1.000
_cell.angle_alpha   90.00
_cell.angle_beta   90.00
_cell.angle_gamma   90.00
#
_symmetry.space_group_name_H-M   'P 1'
#
loop_
_entity.id
_entity.type
_entity.pdbx_description
1 polymer ?
#
loop_
_entity_poly.entity_id
_entity_poly.type
_entity_poly.pdbx_seq_one_letter_code
_entity_poly.pdbx_strand_id
1 'polypeptide(L)'
;MVVERYLDLLGSPFSKEDDKLVNTLQSLGMSGVAYKMRVLFQARKRADHSDKFFTQREAEELLAMAESAWKTVLEAIRERRRLPRRIRNC
;
A
#
# COMPACT_ATOMS: atom_id res chain seq x y z
N MET A 1 -5.23 -7.43 -4.38
CA MET A 1 -4.91 -6.74 -3.11
C MET A 1 -5.74 -5.45 -2.95
N VAL A 2 -5.99 -4.95 -1.73
CA VAL A 2 -6.76 -3.68 -1.53
C VAL A 2 -6.07 -2.46 -2.14
N VAL A 3 -4.74 -2.44 -2.19
CA VAL A 3 -3.99 -1.36 -2.84
C VAL A 3 -4.26 -1.31 -4.34
N GLU A 4 -4.25 -2.45 -5.03
CA GLU A 4 -4.61 -2.52 -6.46
C GLU A 4 -6.03 -2.01 -6.69
N ARG A 5 -6.97 -2.42 -5.83
CA ARG A 5 -8.37 -1.95 -5.89
C ARG A 5 -8.51 -0.44 -5.67
N TYR A 6 -7.64 0.17 -4.87
CA TYR A 6 -7.60 1.62 -4.69
C TYR A 6 -7.04 2.33 -5.93
N LEU A 7 -5.99 1.79 -6.54
CA LEU A 7 -5.39 2.33 -7.77
C LEU A 7 -6.36 2.22 -8.96
N ASP A 8 -7.09 1.11 -9.07
CA ASP A 8 -8.17 0.94 -10.05
C ASP A 8 -9.26 2.00 -9.89
N LEU A 9 -9.67 2.31 -8.65
CA LEU A 9 -10.67 3.35 -8.39
C LEU A 9 -10.19 4.75 -8.80
N LEU A 10 -8.88 4.98 -8.80
CA LEU A 10 -8.28 6.23 -9.23
C LEU A 10 -8.05 6.28 -10.75
N GLY A 11 -8.23 5.16 -11.46
CA GLY A 11 -7.85 5.04 -12.87
C GLY A 11 -6.34 5.20 -13.08
N SER A 12 -5.55 4.92 -12.04
CA SER A 12 -4.10 5.08 -12.08
C SER A 12 -3.47 3.78 -12.56
N PRO A 13 -2.57 3.81 -13.57
CA PRO A 13 -1.85 2.63 -14.00
C PRO A 13 -1.00 2.11 -12.83
N PHE A 14 -1.14 0.82 -12.52
CA PHE A 14 -0.32 0.16 -11.51
C PHE A 14 0.50 -0.95 -12.14
N SER A 15 1.74 -1.09 -11.66
CA SER A 15 2.61 -2.21 -12.00
C SER A 15 2.63 -3.20 -10.85
N LYS A 16 2.83 -4.49 -11.17
CA LYS A 16 3.10 -5.54 -10.19
C LYS A 16 4.49 -5.40 -9.55
N GLU A 17 5.34 -4.52 -10.09
CA GLU A 17 6.63 -4.19 -9.49
C GLU A 17 6.43 -3.33 -8.25
N ASP A 18 6.90 -3.85 -7.11
CA ASP A 18 6.86 -3.24 -5.78
C ASP A 18 7.29 -1.75 -5.80
N ASP A 19 8.38 -1.41 -6.50
CA ASP A 19 8.92 -0.03 -6.54
C ASP A 19 8.01 0.95 -7.29
N LYS A 20 7.40 0.49 -8.39
CA LYS A 20 6.45 1.31 -9.16
C LYS A 20 5.18 1.55 -8.35
N LEU A 21 4.70 0.54 -7.61
CA LEU A 21 3.54 0.67 -6.74
C LEU A 21 3.78 1.69 -5.62
N VAL A 22 4.95 1.66 -4.98
CA VAL A 22 5.34 2.63 -3.94
C VAL A 22 5.38 4.05 -4.51
N ASN A 23 5.96 4.22 -5.70
CA ASN A 23 6.04 5.54 -6.36
C ASN A 23 4.64 6.07 -6.72
N THR A 24 3.74 5.22 -7.22
CA THR A 24 2.36 5.61 -7.50
C THR A 24 1.66 6.06 -6.21
N LEU A 25 1.77 5.32 -5.10
CA LEU A 25 1.21 5.73 -3.81
C LEU A 25 1.77 7.06 -3.32
N GLN A 26 3.07 7.29 -3.51
CA GLN A 26 3.72 8.54 -3.13
C GLN A 26 3.20 9.73 -3.97
N SER A 27 3.03 9.56 -5.29
CA SER A 27 2.45 10.59 -6.16
C SER A 27 0.99 10.92 -5.82
N LEU A 28 0.27 9.99 -5.19
CA LEU A 28 -1.12 10.16 -4.76
C LEU A 28 -1.22 10.80 -3.36
N GLY A 29 -0.11 11.25 -2.79
CA GLY A 29 -0.06 11.88 -1.46
C GLY A 29 -0.10 10.88 -0.30
N MET A 30 -0.06 9.57 -0.57
CA MET A 30 -0.07 8.53 0.45
C MET A 30 1.34 8.14 0.90
N SER A 31 2.20 9.14 1.18
CA SER A 31 3.61 8.93 1.53
C SER A 31 3.80 7.99 2.72
N GLY A 32 2.93 8.06 3.73
CA GLY A 32 2.96 7.15 4.88
C GLY A 32 2.66 5.69 4.53
N VAL A 33 1.76 5.44 3.57
CA VAL A 33 1.48 4.08 3.08
C VAL A 33 2.61 3.61 2.17
N ALA A 34 3.12 4.48 1.30
CA ALA A 34 4.25 4.20 0.41
C ALA A 34 5.49 3.74 1.22
N TYR A 35 5.80 4.43 2.32
CA TYR A 35 6.89 4.04 3.22
C TYR A 35 6.67 2.65 3.82
N LYS A 36 5.49 2.40 4.41
CA LYS A 36 5.15 1.11 5.01
C LYS A 36 5.26 -0.03 4.01
N MET A 37 4.74 0.18 2.79
CA MET A 37 4.83 -0.80 1.71
C MET A 37 6.29 -1.11 1.34
N ARG A 38 7.15 -0.08 1.24
CA ARG A 38 8.59 -0.28 0.96
C ARG A 38 9.26 -1.15 2.03
N VAL A 39 8.98 -0.90 3.31
CA VAL A 39 9.52 -1.69 4.43
C VAL A 39 9.04 -3.14 4.35
N LEU A 40 7.74 -3.35 4.12
CA LEU A 40 7.16 -4.69 3.99
C LEU A 40 7.73 -5.47 2.80
N PHE A 41 7.97 -4.81 1.66
CA PHE A 41 8.60 -5.45 0.51
C PHE A 41 10.05 -5.85 0.77
N GLN A 42 10.82 -5.02 1.45
CA GLN A 42 12.18 -5.38 1.88
C GLN A 42 12.17 -6.54 2.87
N ALA A 43 11.23 -6.55 3.82
CA ALA A 43 11.07 -7.65 4.76
C ALA A 43 10.70 -8.96 4.05
N ARG A 44 9.78 -8.93 3.07
CA ARG A 44 9.45 -10.09 2.23
C ARG A 44 10.69 -10.60 1.48
N LYS A 45 11.41 -9.72 0.78
CA LYS A 45 12.65 -10.10 0.06
C LYS A 45 13.69 -10.72 1.00
N ARG A 46 13.82 -10.22 2.23
CA ARG A 46 14.70 -10.79 3.26
C ARG A 46 14.23 -12.18 3.70
N ALA A 47 12.93 -12.39 3.85
CA ALA A 47 12.36 -13.71 4.17
C ALA A 47 12.57 -14.72 3.04
N ASP A 48 12.44 -14.28 1.78
CA ASP A 48 12.54 -15.15 0.61
C ASP A 48 14.00 -15.50 0.26
N HIS A 49 14.95 -14.58 0.48
CA HIS A 49 16.32 -14.70 -0.01
C HIS A 49 17.41 -14.78 1.08
N SER A 50 17.06 -14.69 2.36
CA SER A 50 18.07 -14.76 3.42
C SER A 50 17.78 -15.87 4.42
N ASP A 51 18.84 -16.56 4.86
CA ASP A 51 18.79 -17.54 5.94
C ASP A 51 18.59 -16.89 7.34
N LYS A 52 18.34 -15.57 7.40
CA LYS A 52 18.11 -14.86 8.66
C LYS A 52 16.65 -14.97 9.05
N PHE A 53 16.41 -15.61 10.18
CA PHE A 53 15.10 -15.66 10.83
C PHE A 53 14.68 -14.27 11.32
N PHE A 54 13.37 -14.04 11.28
CA PHE A 54 12.74 -12.91 11.97
C PHE A 54 12.46 -13.32 13.41
N THR A 55 12.74 -12.42 14.34
CA THR A 55 12.23 -12.59 15.71
C THR A 55 10.71 -12.43 15.71
N GLN A 56 10.04 -13.03 16.70
CA GLN A 56 8.59 -12.88 16.86
C GLN A 56 8.17 -11.40 16.93
N ARG A 57 8.95 -10.59 17.67
CA ARG A 57 8.70 -9.16 17.79
C ARG A 57 8.80 -8.43 16.45
N GLU A 58 9.83 -8.71 15.64
CA GLU A 58 9.93 -8.12 14.29
C GLU A 58 8.73 -8.52 13.42
N ALA A 59 8.28 -9.78 13.52
CA ALA A 59 7.12 -10.24 12.77
C ALA A 59 5.83 -9.50 13.19
N GLU A 60 5.62 -9.31 14.50
CA GLU A 60 4.49 -8.55 15.04
C GLU A 60 4.52 -7.07 14.61
N GLU A 61 5.69 -6.44 14.64
CA GLU A 61 5.88 -5.05 14.17
C GLU A 61 5.55 -4.91 12.66
N LEU A 62 5.98 -5.87 11.83
CA LEU A 62 5.66 -5.91 10.40
C LEU A 62 4.18 -6.16 10.16
N LEU A 63 3.54 -7.04 10.95
CA LEU A 63 2.11 -7.32 10.82
C LEU A 63 1.28 -6.09 11.16
N ALA A 64 1.58 -5.42 12.28
CA ALA A 64 0.94 -4.16 12.67
C ALA A 64 1.13 -3.07 11.61
N MET A 65 2.30 -3.01 10.97
CA MET A 65 2.55 -2.09 9.87
C MET A 65 1.67 -2.37 8.66
N ALA A 66 1.52 -3.65 8.29
CA ALA A 66 0.66 -4.08 7.18
C ALA A 66 -0.81 -3.77 7.45
N GLU A 67 -1.31 -4.07 8.66
CA GLU A 67 -2.68 -3.74 9.07
C GLU A 67 -2.95 -2.24 9.04
N SER A 68 -2.00 -1.45 9.54
CA SER A 68 -2.09 0.01 9.53
C SER A 68 -2.15 0.56 8.09
N ALA A 69 -1.28 0.07 7.20
CA ALA A 69 -1.30 0.45 5.78
C ALA A 69 -2.61 0.06 5.10
N TRP A 70 -3.11 -1.16 5.35
CA TRP A 70 -4.38 -1.64 4.84
C TRP A 70 -5.55 -0.76 5.28
N LYS A 71 -5.61 -0.42 6.57
CA LYS A 71 -6.67 0.43 7.13
C LYS A 71 -6.71 1.80 6.46
N THR A 72 -5.56 2.46 6.31
CA THR A 72 -5.47 3.76 5.63
C THR A 72 -5.97 3.69 4.19
N VAL A 73 -5.59 2.66 3.44
CA VAL A 73 -6.06 2.48 2.05
C VAL A 73 -7.56 2.18 2.01
N LEU A 74 -8.07 1.37 2.92
CA LEU A 74 -9.49 1.04 3.00
C LEU A 74 -10.34 2.29 3.31
N GLU A 75 -9.86 3.15 4.21
CA GLU A 75 -10.49 4.44 4.53
C GLU A 75 -10.51 5.35 3.30
N ALA A 76 -9.38 5.47 2.59
CA ALA A 76 -9.30 6.24 1.35
C ALA A 76 -10.26 5.72 0.25
N ILE A 77 -10.44 4.38 0.14
CA ILE A 77 -11.45 3.78 -0.75
C ILE A 77 -12.87 4.18 -0.33
N ARG A 78 -13.18 4.10 0.98
CA ARG A 78 -14.51 4.42 1.52
C ARG A 78 -14.87 5.88 1.32
N GLU A 79 -13.94 6.79 1.56
CA GLU A 79 -14.11 8.23 1.32
C GLU A 79 -14.40 8.50 -0.16
N ARG A 80 -13.61 7.90 -1.07
CA ARG A 80 -13.83 8.00 -2.52
C ARG A 80 -15.19 7.46 -2.98
N ARG A 81 -15.70 6.40 -2.36
CA ARG A 81 -17.03 5.85 -2.67
C ARG A 81 -18.18 6.67 -2.09
N ARG A 82 -17.95 7.39 -0.98
CA ARG A 82 -18.93 8.30 -0.38
C ARG A 82 -19.07 9.61 -1.14
N LEU A 83 -18.00 10.08 -1.80
CA LEU A 83 -18.09 11.19 -2.74
C LEU A 83 -18.89 10.72 -3.96
N PRO A 84 -20.08 11.30 -4.25
CA PRO A 84 -20.73 11.03 -5.53
C PRO A 84 -19.76 11.40 -6.64
N ARG A 85 -19.81 10.66 -7.76
CA ARG A 85 -19.17 11.04 -9.04
C ARG A 85 -19.79 12.34 -9.58
N ARG A 86 -19.73 13.43 -8.83
CA ARG A 86 -20.08 14.76 -9.30
C ARG A 86 -18.77 15.42 -9.70
N ILE A 87 -18.73 15.80 -10.97
CA ILE A 87 -17.71 16.65 -11.60
C ILE A 87 -16.45 15.87 -12.04
N ARG A 88 -16.61 15.03 -13.07
CA ARG A 88 -15.72 15.17 -14.24
C ARG A 88 -16.53 15.90 -15.31
N ASN A 89 -16.61 17.22 -15.16
CA ASN A 89 -16.97 18.12 -16.25
C ASN A 89 -15.70 18.88 -16.62
N CYS A 90 -15.26 18.70 -17.86
CA CYS A 90 -14.86 19.73 -18.83
C CYS A 90 -14.55 18.98 -20.14
#